data_AF-A0A401Y659-F1
#
_entry.id   AF-A0A401Y659-F1
#
_cell.length_a   1.000
_cell.length_b   1.000
_cell.length_c   1.000
_cell.angle_alpha   90.00
_cell.angle_beta   90.00
_cell.angle_gamma   90.00
#
_symmetry.space_group_name_H-M   'P 1'
#
loop_
_entity.id
_entity.type
_entity.pdbx_description
1 polymer ?
#
loop_
_entity_poly.entity_id
_entity_poly.type
_entity_poly.pdbx_seq_one_letter_code
_entity_poly.pdbx_strand_id
1 'polypeptide(L)'
;MTVRSRVALAASALVLAGSLTACGGGGGDKASDAPASASKDEFCTAYNSLFDAFKDNTSAPSDSETVKAIKDWAAKMKETGTPQDIPDDARRGFEAIIDTVAKIKDDATQDEIKALTGALNSSDQKDTEAFGTWATDLCPLPMPSSPPSGP
;
A
#
# COMPACT_ATOMS: atom_id res chain seq x y z
N MET A 1 41.82 -6.60 48.64
CA MET A 1 42.85 -6.97 47.66
C MET A 1 42.24 -6.98 46.27
N THR A 2 42.83 -6.17 45.40
CA THR A 2 42.60 -5.93 43.96
C THR A 2 42.97 -7.11 43.06
N VAL A 3 42.25 -7.29 41.92
CA VAL A 3 42.72 -7.43 40.51
C VAL A 3 41.45 -7.30 39.62
N ARG A 4 41.18 -6.26 38.81
CA ARG A 4 41.77 -5.68 37.57
C ARG A 4 41.59 -6.49 36.26
N SER A 5 40.54 -6.09 35.52
CA SER A 5 40.45 -5.81 34.06
C SER A 5 40.78 -6.86 32.99
N ARG A 6 39.79 -7.12 32.11
CA ARG A 6 39.90 -6.99 30.63
C ARG A 6 38.52 -6.65 30.03
N VAL A 7 38.46 -5.48 29.38
CA VAL A 7 37.42 -5.10 28.41
C VAL A 7 37.58 -6.00 27.17
N ALA A 8 36.48 -6.53 26.65
CA ALA A 8 36.40 -7.02 25.27
C ALA A 8 35.07 -6.53 24.66
N LEU A 9 35.21 -5.67 23.65
CA LEU A 9 34.15 -5.20 22.77
C LEU A 9 33.66 -6.32 21.84
N ALA A 10 32.44 -6.11 21.33
CA ALA A 10 31.90 -6.56 20.03
C ALA A 10 31.09 -7.87 20.00
N ALA A 11 29.77 -7.71 20.03
CA ALA A 11 28.88 -8.34 19.05
C ALA A 11 27.65 -7.43 18.84
N SER A 12 27.77 -6.62 17.80
CA SER A 12 26.75 -5.97 16.97
C SER A 12 25.30 -6.04 17.44
N ALA A 13 24.80 -4.88 17.83
CA ALA A 13 23.39 -4.55 17.84
C ALA A 13 22.78 -4.70 16.44
N LEU A 14 21.66 -5.43 16.35
CA LEU A 14 20.59 -5.23 15.38
C LEU A 14 19.28 -5.66 16.08
N VAL A 15 18.96 -4.93 17.15
CA VAL A 15 17.60 -4.89 17.67
C VAL A 15 16.84 -3.98 16.70
N LEU A 16 16.19 -4.56 15.70
CA LEU A 16 15.20 -3.86 14.88
C LEU A 16 13.95 -3.64 15.75
N ALA A 17 14.08 -2.74 16.72
CA ALA A 17 12.96 -2.11 17.40
C ALA A 17 12.43 -1.00 16.48
N GLY A 18 11.62 -1.39 15.50
CA GLY A 18 10.75 -0.50 14.75
C GLY A 18 9.44 -0.32 15.53
N SER A 19 9.43 0.63 16.46
CA SER A 19 8.22 1.07 17.15
C SER A 19 7.38 1.92 16.20
N LEU A 20 6.40 1.29 15.54
CA LEU A 20 5.19 1.98 15.07
C LEU A 20 4.07 1.67 16.06
N THR A 21 3.81 2.62 16.93
CA THR A 21 2.67 2.63 17.83
C THR A 21 1.39 2.85 17.04
N ALA A 22 0.74 1.76 16.63
CA ALA A 22 -0.67 1.75 16.26
C ALA A 22 -1.28 0.39 16.68
N CYS A 23 -1.90 0.40 17.86
CA CYS A 23 -2.92 -0.51 18.39
C CYS A 23 -2.99 -1.98 17.91
N GLY A 24 -2.72 -2.92 18.83
CA GLY A 24 -3.37 -4.24 18.83
C GLY A 24 -2.49 -5.40 18.36
N GLY A 25 -1.87 -6.07 19.34
CA GLY A 25 -1.24 -7.37 19.16
C GLY A 25 -2.24 -8.45 18.70
N GLY A 26 -1.73 -9.37 17.90
CA GLY A 26 -2.45 -10.50 17.35
C GLY A 26 -1.89 -10.83 15.98
N GLY A 27 -1.12 -11.91 15.89
CA GLY A 27 -0.66 -12.47 14.63
C GLY A 27 -1.87 -12.70 13.73
N GLY A 28 -1.90 -11.97 12.62
CA GLY A 28 -3.00 -11.90 11.70
C GLY A 28 -2.57 -10.99 10.58
N ASP A 29 -2.72 -11.49 9.36
CA ASP A 29 -2.23 -10.98 8.10
C ASP A 29 -2.40 -9.45 8.00
N LYS A 30 -1.38 -8.67 8.37
CA LYS A 30 -1.42 -7.20 8.32
C LYS A 30 -0.97 -6.73 6.94
N ALA A 31 -1.38 -5.52 6.51
CA ALA A 31 -0.82 -4.94 5.29
C ALA A 31 0.71 -4.81 5.34
N SER A 32 1.29 -4.65 6.54
CA SER A 32 2.73 -4.63 6.77
C SER A 32 3.43 -5.96 6.45
N ASP A 33 2.70 -7.08 6.39
CA ASP A 33 3.24 -8.38 5.98
C ASP A 33 3.40 -8.52 4.47
N ALA A 34 2.91 -7.55 3.69
CA ALA A 34 3.02 -7.57 2.24
C ALA A 34 4.51 -7.62 1.84
N PRO A 35 4.90 -8.42 0.83
CA PRO A 35 6.29 -8.49 0.39
C PRO A 35 6.89 -7.11 0.10
N ALA A 36 8.17 -6.94 0.34
CA ALA A 36 8.91 -5.73 -0.04
C ALA A 36 9.87 -6.01 -1.20
N SER A 37 9.64 -7.08 -1.96
CA SER A 37 10.52 -7.56 -3.02
C SER A 37 9.79 -7.77 -4.35
N ALA A 38 8.63 -7.13 -4.52
CA ALA A 38 7.87 -7.23 -5.76
C ALA A 38 8.66 -6.60 -6.91
N SER A 39 8.59 -7.19 -8.10
CA SER A 39 9.11 -6.52 -9.30
C SER A 39 8.24 -5.32 -9.64
N LYS A 40 8.80 -4.30 -10.29
CA LYS A 40 8.04 -3.14 -10.78
C LYS A 40 6.86 -3.57 -11.65
N ASP A 41 7.10 -4.50 -12.58
CA ASP A 41 6.07 -5.01 -13.49
C ASP A 41 4.94 -5.74 -12.74
N GLU A 42 5.26 -6.51 -11.71
CA GLU A 42 4.26 -7.21 -10.88
C GLU A 42 3.43 -6.20 -10.09
N PHE A 43 4.10 -5.24 -9.44
CA PHE A 43 3.45 -4.16 -8.72
C PHE A 43 2.53 -3.34 -9.64
N CYS A 44 2.99 -2.93 -10.81
CA CYS A 44 2.19 -2.17 -11.77
C CYS A 44 1.02 -2.98 -12.33
N THR A 45 1.19 -4.29 -12.52
CA THR A 45 0.09 -5.19 -12.92
C THR A 45 -0.97 -5.28 -11.83
N ALA A 46 -0.58 -5.38 -10.56
CA ALA A 46 -1.50 -5.37 -9.44
C ALA A 46 -2.17 -3.99 -9.27
N TYR A 47 -1.40 -2.90 -9.36
CA TYR A 47 -1.91 -1.53 -9.24
C TYR A 47 -2.95 -1.21 -10.32
N ASN A 48 -2.66 -1.56 -11.58
CA ASN A 48 -3.55 -1.32 -12.72
C ASN A 48 -4.72 -2.30 -12.80
N SER A 49 -4.73 -3.40 -12.02
CA SER A 49 -5.82 -4.37 -12.10
C SER A 49 -7.16 -3.80 -11.65
N LEU A 50 -7.16 -2.78 -10.78
CA LEU A 50 -8.38 -2.07 -10.40
C LEU A 50 -8.95 -1.31 -11.60
N PHE A 51 -8.10 -0.65 -12.39
CA PHE A 51 -8.53 0.02 -13.61
C PHE A 51 -9.04 -1.00 -14.63
N ASP A 52 -8.35 -2.13 -14.79
CA ASP A 52 -8.80 -3.22 -15.66
C ASP A 52 -10.15 -3.82 -15.23
N ALA A 53 -10.47 -3.82 -13.94
CA ALA A 53 -11.77 -4.26 -13.44
C ALA A 53 -12.92 -3.33 -13.86
N PHE A 54 -12.63 -2.05 -14.12
CA PHE A 54 -13.63 -1.05 -14.49
C PHE A 54 -13.59 -0.63 -15.97
N LYS A 55 -12.50 -0.87 -16.71
CA LYS A 55 -12.35 -0.40 -18.10
C LYS A 55 -13.41 -0.94 -19.07
N ASP A 56 -13.87 -2.17 -18.85
CA ASP A 56 -14.81 -2.86 -19.74
C ASP A 56 -16.28 -2.63 -19.33
N ASN A 57 -16.51 -1.95 -18.20
CA ASN A 57 -17.84 -1.64 -17.71
C ASN A 57 -18.42 -0.42 -18.45
N THR A 58 -19.35 -0.70 -19.36
CA THR A 58 -20.12 0.33 -20.10
C THR A 58 -21.22 0.99 -19.27
N SER A 59 -21.45 0.51 -18.04
CA SER A 59 -22.37 1.08 -17.06
C SER A 59 -21.68 1.20 -15.70
N ALA A 60 -22.16 2.12 -14.87
CA ALA A 60 -21.62 2.26 -13.50
C ALA A 60 -21.80 0.92 -12.75
N PRO A 61 -20.72 0.35 -12.19
CA PRO A 61 -20.79 -0.89 -11.42
C PRO A 61 -21.69 -0.69 -10.19
N SER A 62 -22.37 -1.75 -9.76
CA SER A 62 -23.13 -1.71 -8.51
C SER A 62 -22.19 -1.52 -7.29
N ASP A 63 -22.75 -1.10 -6.16
CA ASP A 63 -22.01 -0.94 -4.91
C ASP A 63 -21.26 -2.23 -4.54
N SER A 64 -21.93 -3.39 -4.64
CA SER A 64 -21.33 -4.69 -4.35
C SER A 64 -20.19 -5.06 -5.30
N GLU A 65 -20.33 -4.77 -6.59
CA GLU A 65 -19.25 -4.98 -7.58
C GLU A 65 -18.06 -4.06 -7.31
N THR A 66 -18.34 -2.81 -6.92
CA THR A 66 -17.32 -1.81 -6.56
C THR A 66 -16.54 -2.26 -5.33
N VAL A 67 -17.23 -2.65 -4.26
CA VAL A 67 -16.60 -3.18 -3.02
C VAL A 67 -15.75 -4.39 -3.34
N LYS A 68 -16.30 -5.34 -4.10
CA LYS A 68 -15.58 -6.56 -4.47
C LYS A 68 -14.31 -6.25 -5.27
N ALA A 69 -14.40 -5.40 -6.28
CA ALA A 69 -13.25 -5.01 -7.09
C ALA A 69 -12.14 -4.33 -6.26
N ILE A 70 -12.53 -3.44 -5.33
CA ILE A 70 -11.58 -2.77 -4.42
C ILE A 70 -10.93 -3.77 -3.46
N LYS A 71 -11.70 -4.72 -2.90
CA LYS A 71 -11.17 -5.77 -2.02
C LYS A 71 -10.26 -6.75 -2.75
N ASP A 72 -10.64 -7.18 -3.95
CA ASP A 72 -9.83 -8.06 -4.79
C ASP A 72 -8.51 -7.37 -5.19
N TRP A 73 -8.56 -6.09 -5.53
CA TRP A 73 -7.35 -5.28 -5.77
C TRP A 73 -6.47 -5.20 -4.52
N ALA A 74 -7.02 -4.89 -3.36
CA ALA A 74 -6.23 -4.78 -2.14
C ALA A 74 -5.61 -6.12 -1.74
N ALA A 75 -6.32 -7.24 -1.90
CA ALA A 75 -5.77 -8.57 -1.69
C ALA A 75 -4.59 -8.85 -2.64
N LYS A 76 -4.75 -8.52 -3.92
CA LYS A 76 -3.69 -8.70 -4.93
C LYS A 76 -2.47 -7.83 -4.64
N MET A 77 -2.69 -6.58 -4.27
CA MET A 77 -1.65 -5.64 -3.86
C MET A 77 -0.90 -6.13 -2.62
N LYS A 78 -1.62 -6.67 -1.62
CA LYS A 78 -1.00 -7.28 -0.43
C LYS A 78 -0.17 -8.51 -0.76
N GLU A 79 -0.66 -9.38 -1.66
CA GLU A 79 0.04 -10.59 -2.07
C GLU A 79 1.29 -10.28 -2.90
N THR A 80 1.16 -9.34 -3.85
CA THR A 80 2.28 -8.88 -4.68
C THR A 80 3.30 -8.14 -3.84
N GLY A 81 2.83 -7.28 -2.93
CA GLY A 81 3.65 -6.41 -2.13
C GLY A 81 4.17 -5.21 -2.91
N THR A 82 5.20 -4.57 -2.38
CA THR A 82 5.83 -3.40 -3.00
C THR A 82 7.24 -3.74 -3.47
N PRO A 83 7.77 -2.98 -4.44
CA PRO A 83 9.18 -2.97 -4.77
C PRO A 83 10.06 -2.55 -3.58
N GLN A 84 11.35 -2.93 -3.63
CA GLN A 84 12.34 -2.52 -2.62
C GLN A 84 12.68 -1.03 -2.68
N ASP A 85 12.45 -0.37 -3.82
CA ASP A 85 12.75 1.05 -4.06
C ASP A 85 11.59 1.98 -3.70
N ILE A 86 10.52 1.47 -3.07
CA ILE A 86 9.45 2.31 -2.53
C ILE A 86 9.99 3.16 -1.37
N PRO A 87 9.72 4.47 -1.33
CA PRO A 87 10.08 5.29 -0.19
C PRO A 87 9.19 4.98 1.02
N ASP A 88 9.73 5.17 2.25
CA ASP A 88 9.08 4.73 3.48
C ASP A 88 7.69 5.36 3.70
N ASP A 89 7.49 6.59 3.26
CA ASP A 89 6.19 7.29 3.27
C ASP A 89 5.18 6.65 2.32
N ALA A 90 5.59 6.33 1.09
CA ALA A 90 4.77 5.59 0.15
C ALA A 90 4.46 4.17 0.66
N ARG A 91 5.40 3.51 1.34
CA ARG A 91 5.15 2.20 1.95
C ARG A 91 4.10 2.28 3.06
N ARG A 92 4.20 3.27 3.94
CA ARG A 92 3.15 3.50 4.97
C ARG A 92 1.80 3.84 4.35
N GLY A 93 1.79 4.62 3.27
CA GLY A 93 0.57 4.94 2.52
C GLY A 93 -0.09 3.70 1.92
N PHE A 94 0.71 2.84 1.28
CA PHE A 94 0.26 1.54 0.80
C PHE A 94 -0.38 0.73 1.93
N GLU A 95 0.30 0.57 3.06
CA GLU A 95 -0.20 -0.23 4.18
C GLU A 95 -1.51 0.33 4.75
N ALA A 96 -1.61 1.66 4.91
CA ALA A 96 -2.81 2.33 5.39
C ALA A 96 -4.02 2.13 4.44
N ILE A 97 -3.78 2.18 3.12
CA ILE A 97 -4.83 1.95 2.11
C ILE A 97 -5.33 0.51 2.19
N ILE A 98 -4.43 -0.48 2.18
CA ILE A 98 -4.80 -1.90 2.23
C ILE A 98 -5.53 -2.24 3.52
N ASP A 99 -5.05 -1.76 4.67
CA ASP A 99 -5.71 -1.97 5.96
C ASP A 99 -7.08 -1.30 6.03
N THR A 100 -7.28 -0.18 5.34
CA THR A 100 -8.59 0.47 5.29
C THR A 100 -9.55 -0.28 4.38
N VAL A 101 -9.09 -0.73 3.22
CA VAL A 101 -9.90 -1.56 2.33
C VAL A 101 -10.31 -2.86 3.01
N ALA A 102 -9.42 -3.48 3.78
CA ALA A 102 -9.75 -4.68 4.56
C ALA A 102 -10.86 -4.45 5.61
N LYS A 103 -11.06 -3.20 6.06
CA LYS A 103 -12.13 -2.81 6.99
C LYS A 103 -13.45 -2.49 6.29
N ILE A 104 -13.47 -2.38 4.96
CA ILE A 104 -14.70 -2.16 4.18
C ILE A 104 -15.57 -3.43 4.27
N LYS A 105 -16.82 -3.24 4.65
CA LYS A 105 -17.82 -4.31 4.70
C LYS A 105 -18.21 -4.74 3.28
N ASP A 106 -18.56 -6.00 3.10
CA ASP A 106 -18.97 -6.55 1.80
C ASP A 106 -20.25 -5.91 1.23
N ASP A 107 -21.09 -5.33 2.10
CA ASP A 107 -22.32 -4.61 1.78
C ASP A 107 -22.16 -3.08 1.84
N ALA A 108 -20.92 -2.58 1.91
CA ALA A 108 -20.67 -1.14 1.96
C ALA A 108 -21.15 -0.44 0.69
N THR A 109 -21.81 0.69 0.88
CA THR A 109 -22.24 1.56 -0.22
C THR A 109 -21.08 2.38 -0.76
N GLN A 110 -21.20 2.89 -2.00
CA GLN A 110 -20.18 3.79 -2.55
C GLN A 110 -19.94 5.04 -1.68
N ASP A 111 -20.97 5.52 -0.99
CA ASP A 111 -20.85 6.67 -0.09
C ASP A 111 -20.08 6.33 1.19
N GLU A 112 -20.24 5.13 1.74
CA GLU A 112 -19.42 4.64 2.87
C GLU A 112 -17.96 4.46 2.46
N ILE A 113 -17.70 3.94 1.26
CA ILE A 113 -16.34 3.83 0.72
C ILE A 113 -15.69 5.22 0.59
N LYS A 114 -16.42 6.20 0.04
CA LYS A 114 -15.97 7.59 -0.07
C LYS A 114 -15.71 8.23 1.29
N ALA A 115 -16.57 7.97 2.28
CA ALA A 115 -16.39 8.48 3.64
C ALA A 115 -15.12 7.91 4.29
N LEU A 116 -14.86 6.60 4.12
CA LEU A 116 -13.65 5.94 4.61
C LEU A 116 -12.38 6.47 3.94
N THR A 117 -12.41 6.65 2.62
CA THR A 117 -11.28 7.27 1.88
C THR A 117 -11.10 8.75 2.24
N GLY A 118 -12.18 9.49 2.51
CA GLY A 118 -12.11 10.85 3.02
C GLY A 118 -11.48 10.95 4.41
N ALA A 119 -11.78 9.98 5.29
CA ALA A 119 -11.16 9.89 6.62
C ALA A 119 -9.67 9.55 6.55
N LEU A 120 -9.26 8.64 5.65
CA LEU A 120 -7.85 8.37 5.36
C LEU A 120 -7.10 9.62 4.90
N ASN A 121 -7.70 10.37 3.97
CA ASN A 121 -7.16 11.64 3.48
C ASN A 121 -7.01 12.71 4.58
N SER A 122 -7.56 12.52 5.78
CA SER A 122 -7.44 13.48 6.88
C SER A 122 -6.39 13.08 7.94
N SER A 123 -6.21 11.79 8.22
CA SER A 123 -5.23 11.32 9.23
C SER A 123 -3.86 10.98 8.65
N ASP A 124 -3.82 10.40 7.44
CA ASP A 124 -2.61 9.83 6.84
C ASP A 124 -2.33 10.39 5.43
N GLN A 125 -2.87 11.59 5.14
CA GLN A 125 -2.85 12.23 3.82
C GLN A 125 -1.48 12.17 3.15
N LYS A 126 -0.42 12.57 3.87
CA LYS A 126 0.93 12.69 3.31
C LYS A 126 1.48 11.35 2.85
N ASP A 127 1.28 10.30 3.64
CA ASP A 127 1.78 8.97 3.31
C ASP A 127 0.96 8.37 2.15
N THR A 128 -0.37 8.52 2.17
CA THR A 128 -1.24 8.07 1.06
C THR A 128 -1.02 8.85 -0.25
N GLU A 129 -0.69 10.14 -0.16
CA GLU A 129 -0.38 11.01 -1.29
C GLU A 129 1.02 10.69 -1.84
N ALA A 130 2.00 10.44 -0.97
CA ALA A 130 3.31 9.96 -1.37
C ALA A 130 3.20 8.63 -2.11
N PHE A 131 2.39 7.69 -1.60
CA PHE A 131 2.09 6.44 -2.28
C PHE A 131 1.44 6.66 -3.65
N GLY A 132 0.36 7.45 -3.72
CA GLY A 132 -0.34 7.72 -4.98
C GLY A 132 0.57 8.39 -6.03
N THR A 133 1.38 9.36 -5.60
CA THR A 133 2.35 10.04 -6.46
C THR A 133 3.41 9.07 -6.98
N TRP A 134 4.04 8.33 -6.07
CA TRP A 134 5.09 7.37 -6.43
C TRP A 134 4.56 6.23 -7.30
N ALA A 135 3.38 5.69 -6.97
CA ALA A 135 2.76 4.61 -7.74
C ALA A 135 2.37 5.08 -9.14
N THR A 136 1.91 6.33 -9.30
CA THR A 136 1.59 6.90 -10.61
C THR A 136 2.83 7.15 -11.46
N ASP A 137 3.93 7.61 -10.83
CA ASP A 137 5.22 7.81 -11.50
C ASP A 137 5.86 6.48 -11.91
N LEU A 138 5.78 5.47 -11.03
CA LEU A 138 6.30 4.13 -11.28
C LEU A 138 5.47 3.36 -12.32
N CYS A 139 4.14 3.48 -12.23
CA CYS A 139 3.17 2.74 -13.03
C CYS A 139 2.33 3.71 -13.85
N PRO A 140 2.89 4.32 -14.90
CA PRO A 140 2.11 5.14 -15.79
C PRO A 140 0.98 4.29 -16.39
N LEU A 141 -0.26 4.72 -16.22
CA LEU A 141 -1.39 4.16 -16.96
C LEU A 141 -1.03 4.21 -18.45
N PRO A 142 -1.43 3.21 -19.25
CA PRO A 142 -1.39 3.33 -20.69
C PRO A 142 -2.44 4.37 -21.13
N MET A 143 -2.14 5.66 -20.89
CA MET A 143 -2.84 6.72 -21.58
C MET A 143 -2.50 6.57 -23.06
N PRO A 144 -3.49 6.72 -23.97
CA PRO A 144 -3.17 6.87 -25.38
C PRO A 144 -2.20 8.05 -25.47
N SER A 145 -0.96 7.73 -25.83
CA SER A 145 0.14 8.66 -26.00
C SER A 145 -0.36 9.92 -26.69
N SER A 146 -0.35 11.05 -25.97
CA SER A 146 -0.46 12.34 -26.63
C SER A 146 0.63 12.41 -27.70
N PRO A 147 0.31 12.87 -28.93
CA PRO A 147 1.26 12.85 -30.03
C PRO A 147 2.50 13.67 -29.66
N PRO A 148 3.70 13.29 -30.17
CA PRO A 148 4.93 13.99 -29.87
C PRO A 148 4.76 15.47 -30.21
N SER A 149 4.83 16.31 -29.18
CA SER A 149 4.80 17.75 -29.34
C SER A 149 6.18 18.22 -29.79
N GLY A 150 6.30 18.41 -31.10
CA GLY A 150 7.12 19.45 -31.72
C GLY A 150 8.37 19.00 -32.50
N PRO A 151 9.02 19.94 -33.21
CA PRO A 151 8.58 21.27 -33.63
C PRO A 151 7.98 21.33 -35.06
#